data_AF-D3F5K5-F1
#
_entry.id   AF-D3F5K5-F1
#
_cell.length_a   1.000
_cell.length_b   1.000
_cell.length_c   1.000
_cell.angle_alpha   90.00
_cell.angle_beta   90.00
_cell.angle_gamma   90.00
#
_symmetry.space_group_name_H-M   'P 1'
#
loop_
_entity.id
_entity.type
_entity.pdbx_description
1 polymer ?
#
loop_
_entity_poly.entity_id
_entity_poly.type
_entity_poly.pdbx_seq_one_letter_code
_entity_poly.pdbx_strand_id
1 'polypeptide(L)'
;MSDQTLLDRLRDEGFERLVVCNDSAVGLQAIIAIHSTRLGPANGGVRMQPYPTFDAAVDDAMRLARAMTYKWSAAGENRGGGKSVIVGDPRTDKSEALLRRFGQFVDELRGAYYVGEDVGITLADMEVIHLETDYVATLPEEAGGVGDIAPATARGAIQALRACAQRRWGSDELAGRTVALQGLGACGSVALSMLVEAGAHVTVCDVDRAKVAAAVERHGVRAVEPHEIYAQDVEVFAPFALGGVIDDASLAVLRAQVVAGSANNVLAEDRHGDELERRGAVYAPDFIANAGGAIYDADQFRKGGFNAARVARNVDRIYDRVLAVFARADTAGIPYYAAARELAEARLDSLAAVRRSCP
;
A
#
# COMPACT_ATOMS: atom_id res chain seq x y z
N MET A 1 -10.65 -31.38 5.48
CA MET A 1 -10.53 -29.93 5.28
C MET A 1 -11.48 -29.32 6.29
N SER A 2 -10.95 -28.57 7.25
CA SER A 2 -11.75 -28.05 8.37
C SER A 2 -12.88 -27.18 7.83
N ASP A 3 -14.11 -27.50 8.20
CA ASP A 3 -15.32 -26.71 7.90
C ASP A 3 -15.31 -25.47 8.83
N GLN A 4 -14.29 -24.63 8.67
CA GLN A 4 -14.05 -23.49 9.55
C GLN A 4 -15.08 -22.41 9.23
N THR A 5 -15.87 -22.02 10.22
CA THR A 5 -16.91 -21.01 10.02
C THR A 5 -16.28 -19.62 9.86
N LEU A 6 -17.04 -18.67 9.29
CA LEU A 6 -16.62 -17.27 9.24
C LEU A 6 -16.30 -16.70 10.64
N LEU A 7 -17.06 -17.12 11.67
CA LEU A 7 -16.82 -16.67 13.05
C LEU A 7 -15.51 -17.22 13.62
N ASP A 8 -15.14 -18.45 13.27
CA ASP A 8 -13.85 -19.03 13.67
C ASP A 8 -12.71 -18.27 12.99
N ARG A 9 -12.83 -17.97 11.69
CA ARG A 9 -11.84 -17.17 10.95
C ARG A 9 -11.66 -15.77 11.54
N LEU A 10 -12.76 -15.07 11.82
CA LEU A 10 -12.69 -13.73 12.45
C LEU A 10 -11.97 -13.80 13.80
N ARG A 11 -12.21 -14.84 14.60
CA ARG A 11 -11.55 -15.03 15.90
C ARG A 11 -10.08 -15.36 15.74
N ASP A 12 -9.75 -16.33 14.89
CA ASP A 12 -8.39 -16.86 14.72
C ASP A 12 -7.47 -15.82 14.06
N GLU A 13 -8.01 -15.00 13.17
CA GLU A 13 -7.29 -13.90 12.51
C GLU A 13 -7.37 -12.57 13.30
N GLY A 14 -8.09 -12.53 14.42
CA GLY A 14 -8.13 -11.39 15.34
C GLY A 14 -8.94 -10.17 14.87
N PHE A 15 -9.96 -10.35 14.03
CA PHE A 15 -10.83 -9.28 13.57
C PHE A 15 -11.75 -8.76 14.68
N GLU A 16 -11.85 -7.43 14.79
CA GLU A 16 -12.75 -6.79 15.72
C GLU A 16 -14.20 -6.74 15.21
N ARG A 17 -14.40 -6.53 13.90
CA ARG A 17 -15.74 -6.38 13.31
C ARG A 17 -15.77 -6.75 11.83
N LEU A 18 -16.90 -7.32 11.42
CA LEU A 18 -17.32 -7.45 10.03
C LEU A 18 -18.75 -6.94 9.92
N VAL A 19 -19.00 -5.99 9.03
CA VAL A 19 -20.32 -5.37 8.83
C VAL A 19 -20.78 -5.69 7.42
N VAL A 20 -21.93 -6.33 7.29
CA VAL A 20 -22.57 -6.61 6.00
C VAL A 20 -23.63 -5.55 5.77
N CYS A 21 -23.43 -4.75 4.72
CA CYS A 21 -24.29 -3.65 4.35
C CYS A 21 -25.13 -4.07 3.13
N ASN A 22 -26.45 -3.97 3.25
CA ASN A 22 -27.37 -4.27 2.15
C ASN A 22 -28.48 -3.22 2.08
N ASP A 23 -28.78 -2.75 0.86
CA ASP A 23 -29.97 -1.96 0.59
C ASP A 23 -30.53 -2.30 -0.79
N SER A 24 -31.65 -3.02 -0.80
CA SER A 24 -32.29 -3.49 -2.03
C SER A 24 -32.88 -2.38 -2.89
N ALA A 25 -33.17 -1.20 -2.33
CA ALA A 25 -33.76 -0.09 -3.08
C ALA A 25 -32.74 0.60 -3.99
N VAL A 26 -31.48 0.63 -3.57
CA VAL A 26 -30.36 1.23 -4.33
C VAL A 26 -29.37 0.18 -4.86
N GLY A 27 -29.65 -1.11 -4.64
CA GLY A 27 -28.81 -2.23 -5.08
C GLY A 27 -27.47 -2.34 -4.35
N LEU A 28 -27.34 -1.75 -3.16
CA LEU A 28 -26.09 -1.78 -2.40
C LEU A 28 -25.86 -3.17 -1.79
N GLN A 29 -24.71 -3.74 -2.08
CA GLN A 29 -24.15 -4.91 -1.40
C GLN A 29 -22.70 -4.61 -1.05
N ALA A 30 -22.39 -4.50 0.24
CA ALA A 30 -21.05 -4.14 0.68
C ALA A 30 -20.65 -4.85 1.98
N ILE A 31 -19.33 -4.93 2.19
CA ILE A 31 -18.73 -5.49 3.40
C ILE A 31 -17.72 -4.48 3.91
N ILE A 32 -17.80 -4.14 5.20
CA ILE A 32 -16.80 -3.35 5.92
C ILE A 32 -16.11 -4.28 6.93
N ALA A 33 -14.82 -4.53 6.73
CA ALA A 33 -13.99 -5.31 7.63
C ALA A 33 -13.11 -4.38 8.47
N ILE A 34 -13.14 -4.54 9.79
CA ILE A 34 -12.26 -3.86 10.75
C ILE A 34 -11.41 -4.93 11.42
N HIS A 35 -10.13 -4.97 11.05
CA HIS A 35 -9.19 -5.93 11.63
C HIS A 35 -8.73 -5.47 13.01
N SER A 36 -8.32 -4.21 13.14
CA SER A 36 -7.77 -3.71 14.41
C SER A 36 -7.93 -2.20 14.54
N THR A 37 -8.34 -1.73 15.72
CA THR A 37 -8.39 -0.33 16.14
C THR A 37 -7.40 -0.03 17.27
N ARG A 38 -6.48 -0.96 17.55
CA ARG A 38 -5.50 -0.88 18.64
C ARG A 38 -4.67 0.41 18.64
N LEU A 39 -4.35 0.93 17.45
CA LEU A 39 -3.58 2.17 17.26
C LEU A 39 -4.44 3.43 17.11
N GLY A 40 -5.72 3.28 16.80
CA GLY A 40 -6.67 4.36 16.53
C GLY A 40 -7.81 3.87 15.64
N PRO A 41 -8.69 4.78 15.17
CA PRO A 41 -9.71 4.46 14.19
C PRO A 41 -9.15 3.65 13.02
N ALA A 42 -9.91 2.67 12.55
CA ALA A 42 -9.55 1.92 11.36
C ALA A 42 -9.57 2.84 10.14
N ASN A 43 -8.65 2.64 9.21
CA ASN A 43 -8.63 3.36 7.94
C ASN A 43 -8.27 2.41 6.80
N GLY A 44 -9.02 2.50 5.71
CA GLY A 44 -8.67 1.87 4.45
C GLY A 44 -9.68 2.16 3.36
N GLY A 45 -9.27 1.92 2.12
CA GLY A 45 -10.04 2.28 0.94
C GLY A 45 -11.35 1.50 0.75
N VAL A 46 -12.23 2.07 -0.06
CA VAL A 46 -13.46 1.46 -0.56
C VAL A 46 -13.17 0.93 -1.96
N ARG A 47 -13.28 -0.37 -2.14
CA ARG A 47 -13.12 -1.02 -3.44
C ARG A 47 -14.49 -1.35 -4.02
N MET A 48 -14.71 -1.07 -5.31
CA MET A 48 -15.89 -1.53 -6.03
C MET A 48 -15.47 -2.43 -7.19
N GLN A 49 -15.82 -3.71 -7.13
CA GLN A 49 -15.56 -4.67 -8.21
C GLN A 49 -16.56 -5.83 -8.18
N PRO A 50 -16.75 -6.54 -9.31
CA PRO A 50 -17.54 -7.76 -9.32
C PRO A 50 -16.79 -8.88 -8.57
N TYR A 51 -17.54 -9.68 -7.81
CA TYR A 51 -17.04 -10.89 -7.17
C TYR A 51 -17.84 -12.10 -7.62
N PRO A 52 -17.20 -13.28 -7.79
CA PRO A 52 -17.91 -14.50 -8.19
C PRO A 52 -18.85 -15.02 -7.11
N THR A 53 -18.55 -14.75 -5.84
CA THR A 53 -19.34 -15.14 -4.67
C THR A 53 -19.26 -14.09 -3.57
N PHE A 54 -20.22 -14.11 -2.65
CA PHE A 54 -20.17 -13.27 -1.45
C PHE A 54 -18.96 -13.61 -0.57
N ASP A 55 -18.64 -14.89 -0.42
CA ASP A 55 -17.46 -15.33 0.35
C ASP A 55 -16.16 -14.77 -0.23
N ALA A 56 -16.03 -14.70 -1.56
CA ALA A 56 -14.86 -14.09 -2.20
C ALA A 56 -14.73 -12.59 -1.88
N ALA A 57 -15.86 -11.88 -1.73
CA ALA A 57 -15.85 -10.49 -1.30
C ALA A 57 -15.47 -10.35 0.18
N VAL A 58 -15.98 -11.24 1.05
CA VAL A 58 -15.62 -11.28 2.48
C VAL A 58 -14.12 -11.53 2.64
N ASP A 59 -13.58 -12.51 1.91
CA ASP A 59 -12.17 -12.87 1.93
C ASP A 59 -11.28 -11.70 1.51
N ASP A 60 -11.64 -10.98 0.43
CA ASP A 60 -10.87 -9.82 -0.02
C ASP A 60 -10.93 -8.67 1.00
N ALA A 61 -12.11 -8.40 1.56
CA ALA A 61 -12.30 -7.36 2.58
C ALA A 61 -11.45 -7.64 3.82
N MET A 62 -11.53 -8.88 4.36
CA MET A 62 -10.75 -9.30 5.52
C MET A 62 -9.24 -9.19 5.23
N ARG A 63 -8.77 -9.85 4.17
CA ARG A 63 -7.35 -9.86 3.80
C ARG A 63 -6.78 -8.45 3.68
N LEU A 64 -7.49 -7.53 3.03
CA LEU A 64 -7.06 -6.15 2.84
C LEU A 64 -7.14 -5.32 4.12
N ALA A 65 -8.15 -5.50 4.98
CA ALA A 65 -8.24 -4.82 6.27
C ALA A 65 -7.07 -5.21 7.20
N ARG A 66 -6.69 -6.50 7.19
CA ARG A 66 -5.50 -7.00 7.88
C ARG A 66 -4.23 -6.36 7.33
N ALA A 67 -4.08 -6.32 6.00
CA ALA A 67 -2.94 -5.65 5.36
C ALA A 67 -2.84 -4.16 5.75
N MET A 68 -3.96 -3.45 5.85
CA MET A 68 -3.98 -2.05 6.31
C MET A 68 -3.52 -1.90 7.75
N THR A 69 -3.82 -2.86 8.64
CA THR A 69 -3.34 -2.83 10.03
C THR A 69 -1.81 -2.83 10.09
N TYR A 70 -1.18 -3.75 9.35
CA TYR A 70 0.27 -3.84 9.29
C TYR A 70 0.89 -2.62 8.60
N LYS A 71 0.28 -2.12 7.51
CA LYS A 71 0.70 -0.89 6.83
C LYS A 71 0.71 0.31 7.77
N TRP A 72 -0.40 0.57 8.48
CA TRP A 72 -0.46 1.68 9.42
C TRP A 72 0.51 1.56 10.58
N SER A 73 0.66 0.34 11.10
CA SER A 73 1.61 0.08 12.17
C SER A 73 3.04 0.36 11.73
N ALA A 74 3.47 -0.23 10.62
CA ALA A 74 4.83 -0.06 10.12
C ALA A 74 5.10 1.37 9.61
N ALA A 75 4.08 2.06 9.08
CA ALA A 75 4.16 3.48 8.77
C ALA A 75 4.32 4.36 10.02
N GLY A 76 4.20 3.83 11.24
CA GLY A 76 4.32 4.59 12.47
C GLY A 76 3.13 5.54 12.71
N GLU A 77 2.01 5.29 12.05
CA GLU A 77 0.79 6.07 12.18
C GLU A 77 -0.11 5.50 13.29
N ASN A 78 -0.95 6.35 13.87
CA ASN A 78 -1.94 5.95 14.88
C ASN A 78 -3.26 5.54 14.20
N ARG A 79 -3.08 4.75 13.13
CA ARG A 79 -4.04 4.07 12.24
C ARG A 79 -4.44 2.67 12.67
N GLY A 80 -5.71 2.36 12.86
CA GLY A 80 -6.18 0.98 12.78
C GLY A 80 -6.32 0.52 11.31
N GLY A 81 -6.45 -0.78 11.05
CA GLY A 81 -6.68 -1.30 9.70
C GLY A 81 -8.14 -1.68 9.47
N GLY A 82 -8.70 -1.12 8.40
CA GLY A 82 -10.02 -1.50 7.89
C GLY A 82 -10.02 -1.56 6.37
N LYS A 83 -11.11 -2.07 5.81
CA LYS A 83 -11.35 -2.09 4.37
C LYS A 83 -12.83 -2.19 4.09
N SER A 84 -13.27 -1.57 3.01
CA SER A 84 -14.60 -1.80 2.45
C SER A 84 -14.54 -2.36 1.04
N VAL A 85 -15.47 -3.26 0.73
CA VAL A 85 -15.73 -3.72 -0.64
C VAL A 85 -17.21 -3.54 -0.95
N ILE A 86 -17.50 -2.99 -2.12
CA ILE A 86 -18.83 -2.90 -2.73
C ILE A 86 -18.83 -3.89 -3.90
N VAL A 87 -19.82 -4.78 -3.92
CA VAL A 87 -19.96 -5.78 -4.97
C VAL A 87 -20.73 -5.17 -6.14
N GLY A 88 -20.08 -5.05 -7.30
CA GLY A 88 -20.68 -4.50 -8.52
C GLY A 88 -19.66 -4.06 -9.57
N ASP A 89 -20.07 -3.91 -10.83
CA ASP A 89 -19.21 -3.32 -11.87
C ASP A 89 -19.17 -1.79 -11.68
N PRO A 90 -18.00 -1.20 -11.37
CA PRO A 90 -17.89 0.23 -11.12
C PRO A 90 -18.21 1.10 -12.35
N ARG A 91 -18.31 0.52 -13.54
CA ARG A 91 -18.63 1.24 -14.79
C ARG A 91 -20.13 1.32 -15.07
N THR A 92 -20.92 0.38 -14.55
CA THR A 92 -22.36 0.28 -14.88
C THR A 92 -23.27 0.36 -13.67
N ASP A 93 -22.83 -0.13 -12.51
CA ASP A 93 -23.71 -0.34 -11.35
C ASP A 93 -23.60 0.79 -10.32
N LYS A 94 -22.63 1.68 -10.50
CA LYS A 94 -22.37 2.79 -9.60
C LYS A 94 -23.41 3.90 -9.79
N SER A 95 -23.99 4.38 -8.69
CA SER A 95 -24.91 5.52 -8.67
C SER A 95 -24.72 6.37 -7.43
N GLU A 96 -25.16 7.63 -7.49
CA GLU A 96 -25.12 8.54 -6.34
C GLU A 96 -25.88 7.97 -5.14
N ALA A 97 -27.08 7.41 -5.36
CA ALA A 97 -27.90 6.84 -4.30
C ALA A 97 -27.22 5.67 -3.59
N LEU A 98 -26.53 4.79 -4.35
CA LEU A 98 -25.75 3.69 -3.81
C LEU A 98 -24.60 4.18 -2.93
N LEU A 99 -23.84 5.18 -3.40
CA LEU A 99 -22.68 5.73 -2.68
C LEU A 99 -23.10 6.51 -1.42
N ARG A 100 -24.17 7.31 -1.49
CA ARG A 100 -24.73 8.00 -0.31
C ARG A 100 -25.21 6.98 0.72
N ARG A 101 -25.89 5.91 0.28
CA ARG A 101 -26.31 4.85 1.20
C ARG A 101 -25.14 4.13 1.85
N PHE A 102 -24.06 3.89 1.11
CA PHE A 102 -22.82 3.37 1.68
C PHE A 102 -22.20 4.34 2.71
N GLY A 103 -22.19 5.64 2.42
CA GLY A 103 -21.73 6.68 3.36
C GLY A 103 -22.50 6.69 4.68
N GLN A 104 -23.81 6.44 4.65
CA GLN A 104 -24.62 6.30 5.87
C GLN A 104 -24.19 5.09 6.72
N PHE A 105 -23.88 3.94 6.11
CA PHE A 105 -23.34 2.79 6.84
C PHE A 105 -21.95 3.08 7.45
N VAL A 106 -21.14 3.91 6.80
CA VAL A 106 -19.88 4.39 7.39
C VAL A 106 -20.15 5.33 8.57
N ASP A 107 -21.13 6.24 8.46
CA ASP A 107 -21.50 7.14 9.56
C ASP A 107 -21.99 6.39 10.81
N GLU A 108 -22.72 5.29 10.62
CA GLU A 108 -23.17 4.40 11.69
C GLU A 108 -22.01 3.81 12.52
N LEU A 109 -20.79 3.78 11.98
CA LEU A 109 -19.59 3.35 12.70
C LEU A 109 -19.00 4.43 13.62
N ARG A 110 -19.55 5.65 13.61
CA ARG A 110 -19.24 6.73 14.57
C ARG A 110 -17.74 7.00 14.73
N GLY A 111 -17.02 7.03 13.62
CA GLY A 111 -15.59 7.33 13.58
C GLY A 111 -14.69 6.16 13.97
N ALA A 112 -15.23 4.95 14.12
CA ALA A 112 -14.41 3.75 14.27
C ALA A 112 -13.70 3.37 12.95
N TYR A 113 -14.17 3.85 11.80
CA TYR A 113 -13.63 3.56 10.49
C TYR A 113 -13.68 4.79 9.58
N TYR A 114 -12.56 5.06 8.91
CA TYR A 114 -12.40 6.11 7.91
C TYR A 114 -12.15 5.49 6.54
N VAL A 115 -12.86 5.99 5.53
CA VAL A 115 -12.79 5.48 4.15
C VAL A 115 -11.88 6.32 3.27
N GLY A 116 -11.25 5.68 2.29
CA GLY A 116 -10.57 6.37 1.19
C GLY A 116 -10.91 5.74 -0.16
N GLU A 117 -10.34 6.26 -1.23
CA GLU A 117 -10.47 5.65 -2.56
C GLU A 117 -9.68 4.32 -2.68
N ASP A 118 -10.11 3.46 -3.59
CA ASP A 118 -9.42 2.25 -4.03
C ASP A 118 -9.93 1.88 -5.43
N VAL A 119 -9.55 0.71 -5.95
CA VAL A 119 -10.00 0.19 -7.23
C VAL A 119 -11.52 0.28 -7.36
N GLY A 120 -11.98 0.99 -8.40
CA GLY A 120 -13.40 1.17 -8.72
C GLY A 120 -14.07 2.36 -8.05
N ILE A 121 -13.41 3.04 -7.11
CA ILE A 121 -13.89 4.26 -6.43
C ILE A 121 -12.90 5.39 -6.71
N THR A 122 -13.43 6.55 -7.11
CA THR A 122 -12.65 7.75 -7.46
C THR A 122 -12.81 8.83 -6.40
N LEU A 123 -11.97 9.86 -6.41
CA LEU A 123 -12.16 11.05 -5.58
C LEU A 123 -13.56 11.68 -5.72
N ALA A 124 -14.15 11.71 -6.91
CA ALA A 124 -15.52 12.20 -7.12
C ALA A 124 -16.56 11.33 -6.41
N ASP A 125 -16.35 10.01 -6.38
CA ASP A 125 -17.21 9.10 -5.61
C ASP A 125 -17.04 9.32 -4.09
N MET A 126 -15.83 9.66 -3.65
CA MET A 126 -15.56 10.00 -2.25
C MET A 126 -16.26 11.28 -1.82
N GLU A 127 -16.38 12.29 -2.70
CA GLU A 127 -17.18 13.49 -2.44
C GLU A 127 -18.66 13.14 -2.22
N VAL A 128 -19.21 12.21 -3.02
CA VAL A 128 -20.60 11.74 -2.84
C VAL A 128 -20.77 11.03 -1.49
N ILE A 129 -19.83 10.17 -1.11
CA ILE A 129 -19.83 9.51 0.21
C ILE A 129 -19.74 10.55 1.34
N HIS A 130 -18.91 11.58 1.16
CA HIS A 130 -18.70 12.65 2.14
C HIS A 130 -19.97 13.47 2.43
N LEU A 131 -20.95 13.50 1.52
CA LEU A 131 -22.24 14.14 1.78
C LEU A 131 -23.03 13.51 2.94
N GLU A 132 -22.68 12.29 3.35
CA GLU A 132 -23.37 11.55 4.41
C GLU A 132 -22.50 11.28 5.65
N THR A 133 -21.18 11.55 5.59
CA THR A 133 -20.27 11.31 6.71
C THR A 133 -18.98 12.13 6.65
N ASP A 134 -18.47 12.52 7.82
CA ASP A 134 -17.16 13.15 7.99
C ASP A 134 -16.01 12.13 8.04
N TYR A 135 -16.31 10.82 8.07
CA TYR A 135 -15.31 9.77 8.24
C TYR A 135 -14.64 9.38 6.91
N VAL A 136 -14.18 10.39 6.17
CA VAL A 136 -13.48 10.25 4.89
C VAL A 136 -12.03 10.72 5.03
N ALA A 137 -11.09 9.95 4.50
CA ALA A 137 -9.65 10.24 4.54
C ALA A 137 -9.11 10.77 3.22
N THR A 138 -9.63 10.34 2.08
CA THR A 138 -9.16 10.84 0.77
C THR A 138 -10.23 11.71 0.15
N LEU A 139 -9.93 13.00 -0.02
CA LEU A 139 -10.78 13.97 -0.69
C LEU A 139 -9.91 14.87 -1.59
N PRO A 140 -10.49 15.46 -2.64
CA PRO A 140 -9.88 16.60 -3.33
C PRO A 140 -9.57 17.75 -2.37
N GLU A 141 -8.59 18.60 -2.72
CA GLU A 141 -8.24 19.77 -1.90
C GLU A 141 -9.43 20.74 -1.77
N GLU A 142 -10.18 20.93 -2.85
CA GLU A 142 -11.40 21.74 -2.88
C GLU A 142 -12.52 21.24 -1.96
N ALA A 143 -12.51 19.93 -1.64
CA ALA A 143 -13.42 19.28 -0.71
C ALA A 143 -12.82 19.14 0.71
N GLY A 144 -11.67 19.77 0.98
CA GLY A 144 -11.03 19.77 2.30
C GLY A 144 -10.04 18.62 2.54
N GLY A 145 -9.71 17.85 1.50
CA GLY A 145 -8.64 16.86 1.56
C GLY A 145 -7.24 17.45 1.36
N VAL A 146 -6.25 16.56 1.20
CA VAL A 146 -4.83 16.92 1.18
C VAL A 146 -4.19 16.87 -0.21
N GLY A 147 -4.95 16.46 -1.25
CA GLY A 147 -4.50 16.42 -2.63
C GLY A 147 -3.75 15.14 -3.03
N ASP A 148 -2.92 15.23 -4.07
CA ASP A 148 -2.26 14.08 -4.69
C ASP A 148 -1.19 13.43 -3.78
N ILE A 149 -1.38 12.14 -3.50
CA ILE A 149 -0.50 11.33 -2.65
C ILE A 149 0.64 10.64 -3.41
N ALA A 150 0.60 10.64 -4.75
CA ALA A 150 1.57 9.93 -5.57
C ALA A 150 3.01 10.42 -5.35
N PRO A 151 3.30 11.73 -5.21
CA PRO A 151 4.65 12.20 -4.93
C PRO A 151 5.20 11.70 -3.59
N ALA A 152 4.36 11.63 -2.55
CA ALA A 152 4.75 11.12 -1.25
C ALA A 152 5.03 9.60 -1.31
N THR A 153 4.20 8.86 -2.03
CA THR A 153 4.39 7.42 -2.25
C THR A 153 5.68 7.11 -3.02
N ALA A 154 5.95 7.86 -4.10
CA ALA A 154 7.19 7.74 -4.87
C ALA A 154 8.41 8.05 -3.99
N ARG A 155 8.39 9.17 -3.25
CA ARG A 155 9.47 9.55 -2.33
C ARG A 155 9.71 8.46 -1.27
N GLY A 156 8.65 7.89 -0.70
CA GLY A 156 8.75 6.78 0.25
C GLY A 156 9.45 5.56 -0.34
N ALA A 157 9.06 5.16 -1.56
CA ALA A 157 9.68 4.03 -2.26
C ALA A 157 11.16 4.29 -2.59
N ILE A 158 11.52 5.52 -2.97
CA ILE A 158 12.93 5.91 -3.17
C ILE A 158 13.73 5.88 -1.87
N GLN A 159 13.14 6.29 -0.74
CA GLN A 159 13.79 6.18 0.57
C GLN A 159 13.99 4.72 1.00
N ALA A 160 13.02 3.83 0.69
CA ALA A 160 13.19 2.39 0.90
C ALA A 160 14.29 1.80 0.01
N LEU A 161 14.36 2.22 -1.26
CA LEU A 161 15.44 1.84 -2.17
C LEU A 161 16.81 2.28 -1.65
N ARG A 162 16.93 3.51 -1.16
CA ARG A 162 18.16 4.03 -0.53
C ARG A 162 18.58 3.22 0.69
N ALA A 163 17.63 2.79 1.53
CA ALA A 163 17.94 1.90 2.65
C ALA A 163 18.45 0.53 2.18
N CYS A 164 17.86 -0.03 1.10
CA CYS A 164 18.36 -1.25 0.49
C CYS A 164 19.77 -1.09 -0.09
N ALA A 165 20.03 0.03 -0.77
CA ALA A 165 21.35 0.39 -1.28
C ALA A 165 22.38 0.46 -0.13
N GLN A 166 22.04 1.12 0.98
CA GLN A 166 22.88 1.16 2.17
C GLN A 166 23.20 -0.24 2.70
N ARG A 167 22.21 -1.13 2.79
CA ARG A 167 22.41 -2.51 3.25
C ARG A 167 23.27 -3.34 2.29
N ARG A 168 23.09 -3.16 0.99
CA ARG A 168 23.72 -3.97 -0.07
C ARG A 168 25.13 -3.49 -0.44
N TRP A 169 25.34 -2.18 -0.51
CA TRP A 169 26.56 -1.56 -1.02
C TRP A 169 27.30 -0.69 0.01
N GLY A 170 26.76 -0.52 1.22
CA GLY A 170 27.34 0.32 2.25
C GLY A 170 27.20 1.83 2.01
N SER A 171 26.43 2.22 0.98
CA SER A 171 26.12 3.59 0.61
C SER A 171 24.69 3.67 0.09
N ASP A 172 23.98 4.75 0.42
CA ASP A 172 22.63 5.05 -0.05
C ASP A 172 22.61 5.83 -1.39
N GLU A 173 23.78 6.06 -1.99
CA GLU A 173 23.90 6.77 -3.27
C GLU A 173 23.38 5.92 -4.44
N LEU A 174 22.52 6.54 -5.26
CA LEU A 174 21.94 5.92 -6.46
C LEU A 174 22.64 6.36 -7.75
N ALA A 175 23.58 7.29 -7.67
CA ALA A 175 24.32 7.79 -8.83
C ALA A 175 25.10 6.66 -9.51
N GLY A 176 24.95 6.53 -10.83
CA GLY A 176 25.57 5.46 -11.63
C GLY A 176 24.94 4.08 -11.47
N ARG A 177 23.96 3.90 -10.58
CA ARG A 177 23.28 2.61 -10.39
C ARG A 177 22.36 2.31 -11.55
N THR A 178 22.26 1.04 -11.90
CA THR A 178 21.35 0.57 -12.96
C THR A 178 20.02 0.11 -12.38
N VAL A 179 18.91 0.65 -12.91
CA VAL A 179 17.56 0.42 -12.37
C VAL A 179 16.61 -0.01 -13.48
N ALA A 180 15.92 -1.13 -13.31
CA ALA A 180 14.76 -1.50 -14.11
C ALA A 180 13.49 -1.05 -13.37
N LEU A 181 12.84 0.02 -13.87
CA LEU A 181 11.61 0.57 -13.32
C LEU A 181 10.39 0.08 -14.13
N GLN A 182 9.56 -0.72 -13.47
CA GLN A 182 8.35 -1.27 -14.08
C GLN A 182 7.14 -0.40 -13.72
N GLY A 183 6.53 0.25 -14.71
CA GLY A 183 5.32 1.06 -14.55
C GLY A 183 5.60 2.56 -14.45
N LEU A 184 4.91 3.33 -15.30
CA LEU A 184 5.03 4.77 -15.45
C LEU A 184 3.72 5.48 -15.09
N GLY A 185 2.95 4.91 -14.16
CA GLY A 185 1.78 5.54 -13.56
C GLY A 185 2.11 6.77 -12.71
N ALA A 186 1.16 7.24 -11.90
CA ALA A 186 1.31 8.45 -11.08
C ALA A 186 2.55 8.38 -10.17
N CYS A 187 2.75 7.27 -9.45
CA CYS A 187 3.94 7.10 -8.61
C CYS A 187 5.21 6.80 -9.43
N GLY A 188 5.09 5.97 -10.47
CA GLY A 188 6.22 5.50 -11.27
C GLY A 188 6.91 6.60 -12.08
N SER A 189 6.14 7.53 -12.65
CA SER A 189 6.70 8.68 -13.38
C SER A 189 7.43 9.68 -12.47
N VAL A 190 6.93 9.88 -11.24
CA VAL A 190 7.62 10.68 -10.22
C VAL A 190 8.89 9.98 -9.76
N ALA A 191 8.83 8.67 -9.50
CA ALA A 191 10.01 7.89 -9.12
C ALA A 191 11.08 7.88 -10.22
N LEU A 192 10.68 7.79 -11.50
CA LEU A 192 11.59 7.91 -12.64
C LEU A 192 12.34 9.25 -12.61
N SER A 193 11.61 10.36 -12.41
CA SER A 193 12.22 11.69 -12.32
C SER A 193 13.24 11.75 -11.18
N MET A 194 12.88 11.26 -9.98
CA MET A 194 13.77 11.22 -8.82
C MET A 194 15.02 10.37 -9.04
N LEU A 195 14.90 9.22 -9.72
CA LEU A 195 16.04 8.35 -10.03
C LEU A 195 17.00 8.98 -11.03
N VAL A 196 16.47 9.60 -12.08
CA VAL A 196 17.27 10.30 -13.09
C VAL A 196 17.96 11.52 -12.50
N GLU A 197 17.27 12.30 -11.67
CA GLU A 197 17.84 13.42 -10.91
C GLU A 197 18.94 12.97 -9.93
N ALA A 198 18.81 11.77 -9.36
CA ALA A 198 19.84 11.14 -8.53
C ALA A 198 21.01 10.55 -9.34
N GLY A 199 20.99 10.64 -10.68
CA GLY A 199 22.05 10.16 -11.55
C GLY A 199 22.03 8.65 -11.84
N ALA A 200 20.90 7.96 -11.61
CA ALA A 200 20.76 6.55 -11.93
C ALA A 200 20.53 6.29 -13.43
N HIS A 201 21.00 5.15 -13.93
CA HIS A 201 20.73 4.68 -15.28
C HIS A 201 19.46 3.83 -15.30
N VAL A 202 18.36 4.42 -15.77
CA VAL A 202 17.03 3.77 -15.69
C VAL A 202 16.63 3.15 -17.03
N THR A 203 16.20 1.89 -16.97
CA THR A 203 15.45 1.20 -18.02
C THR A 203 13.99 1.10 -17.60
N VAL A 204 13.06 1.50 -18.46
CA VAL A 204 11.62 1.58 -18.14
C VAL A 204 10.78 0.65 -19.01
N CYS A 205 9.62 0.26 -18.50
CA CYS A 205 8.53 -0.30 -19.30
C CYS A 205 7.16 0.14 -18.77
N ASP A 206 6.17 0.21 -19.65
CA ASP A 206 4.75 0.32 -19.31
C ASP A 206 3.93 -0.33 -20.44
N VAL A 207 2.71 -0.78 -20.15
CA VAL A 207 1.77 -1.27 -21.16
C VAL A 207 1.26 -0.12 -22.04
N ASP A 208 1.24 1.10 -21.51
CA ASP A 208 0.89 2.32 -22.21
C ASP A 208 2.11 2.88 -22.95
N ARG A 209 2.13 2.66 -24.27
CA ARG A 209 3.20 3.11 -25.15
C ARG A 209 3.38 4.64 -25.18
N ALA A 210 2.32 5.40 -24.93
CA ALA A 210 2.42 6.87 -24.90
C ALA A 210 3.22 7.34 -23.67
N LYS A 211 3.01 6.71 -22.51
CA LYS A 211 3.81 6.98 -21.30
C LYS A 211 5.27 6.63 -21.49
N VAL A 212 5.56 5.49 -22.15
CA VAL A 212 6.92 5.08 -22.48
C VAL A 212 7.60 6.10 -23.40
N ALA A 213 6.93 6.50 -24.49
CA ALA A 213 7.47 7.50 -25.42
C ALA A 213 7.78 8.83 -24.72
N ALA A 214 6.86 9.32 -23.89
CA ALA A 214 7.05 10.54 -23.11
C ALA A 214 8.22 10.42 -22.11
N ALA A 215 8.39 9.27 -21.46
CA ALA A 215 9.50 9.03 -20.54
C ALA A 215 10.86 9.05 -21.27
N VAL A 216 10.95 8.41 -22.44
CA VAL A 216 12.16 8.40 -23.27
C VAL A 216 12.49 9.81 -23.77
N GLU A 217 11.50 10.54 -24.28
CA GLU A 217 11.69 11.92 -24.78
C GLU A 217 12.14 12.87 -23.67
N ARG A 218 11.49 12.80 -22.50
CA ARG A 218 11.75 13.74 -21.39
C ARG A 218 13.03 13.46 -20.64
N HIS A 219 13.37 12.18 -20.42
CA HIS A 219 14.47 11.78 -19.54
C HIS A 219 15.64 11.10 -20.25
N GLY A 220 15.53 10.80 -21.55
CA GLY A 220 16.59 10.10 -22.30
C GLY A 220 16.86 8.68 -21.81
N VAL A 221 15.86 8.03 -21.20
CA VAL A 221 15.99 6.68 -20.62
C VAL A 221 15.82 5.58 -21.66
N ARG A 222 16.30 4.37 -21.36
CA ARG A 222 16.08 3.19 -22.19
C ARG A 222 14.69 2.63 -21.95
N ALA A 223 13.98 2.22 -23.00
CA ALA A 223 12.73 1.48 -22.89
C ALA A 223 12.89 0.03 -23.36
N VAL A 224 12.12 -0.88 -22.77
CA VAL A 224 11.99 -2.29 -23.18
C VAL A 224 10.53 -2.71 -23.16
N GLU A 225 10.20 -3.82 -23.80
CA GLU A 225 8.84 -4.37 -23.70
C GLU A 225 8.58 -4.91 -22.28
N PRO A 226 7.33 -4.88 -21.77
CA PRO A 226 7.03 -5.24 -20.38
C PRO A 226 7.51 -6.62 -19.94
N HIS A 227 7.52 -7.60 -20.84
CA HIS A 227 7.97 -8.96 -20.54
C HIS A 227 9.51 -9.08 -20.44
N GLU A 228 10.26 -8.13 -20.99
CA GLU A 228 11.72 -8.13 -20.99
C GLU A 228 12.30 -7.48 -19.73
N ILE A 229 11.49 -6.72 -18.96
CA ILE A 229 11.97 -5.90 -17.84
C ILE A 229 12.68 -6.71 -16.74
N TYR A 230 12.20 -7.93 -16.48
CA TYR A 230 12.72 -8.81 -15.44
C TYR A 230 14.10 -9.38 -15.76
N ALA A 231 14.43 -9.52 -17.05
CA ALA A 231 15.68 -10.11 -17.52
C ALA A 231 16.79 -9.06 -17.76
N GLN A 232 16.51 -7.78 -17.49
CA GLN A 232 17.51 -6.73 -17.67
C GLN A 232 18.68 -6.93 -16.70
N ASP A 233 19.89 -6.67 -17.21
CA ASP A 233 21.11 -6.72 -16.41
C ASP A 233 21.25 -5.43 -15.61
N VAL A 234 20.56 -5.38 -14.47
CA VAL A 234 20.47 -4.21 -13.59
C VAL A 234 20.75 -4.58 -12.14
N GLU A 235 21.19 -3.59 -11.37
CA GLU A 235 21.42 -3.73 -9.93
C GLU A 235 20.12 -3.67 -9.12
N VAL A 236 19.14 -2.88 -9.58
CA VAL A 236 17.87 -2.64 -8.90
C VAL A 236 16.70 -3.01 -9.80
N PHE A 237 15.75 -3.78 -9.26
CA PHE A 237 14.41 -3.91 -9.82
C PHE A 237 13.41 -3.11 -8.98
N ALA A 238 12.69 -2.21 -9.64
CA ALA A 238 11.81 -1.23 -9.03
C ALA A 238 10.36 -1.42 -9.53
N PRO A 239 9.53 -2.23 -8.83
CA PRO A 239 8.14 -2.48 -9.23
C PRO A 239 7.20 -1.34 -8.81
N PHE A 240 6.63 -0.63 -9.79
CA PHE A 240 5.68 0.48 -9.63
C PHE A 240 4.34 0.25 -10.35
N ALA A 241 4.10 -0.97 -10.86
CA ALA A 241 2.89 -1.34 -11.61
C ALA A 241 1.96 -2.28 -10.83
N LEU A 242 2.22 -3.59 -10.90
CA LEU A 242 1.33 -4.65 -10.38
C LEU A 242 1.97 -5.39 -9.21
N GLY A 243 1.13 -6.05 -8.42
CA GLY A 243 1.55 -7.05 -7.44
C GLY A 243 1.82 -8.41 -8.07
N GLY A 244 2.38 -9.32 -7.27
CA GLY A 244 2.71 -10.69 -7.66
C GLY A 244 3.85 -10.78 -8.66
N VAL A 245 4.63 -9.71 -8.83
CA VAL A 245 5.66 -9.60 -9.88
C VAL A 245 6.97 -10.29 -9.52
N ILE A 246 7.12 -10.71 -8.27
CA ILE A 246 8.16 -11.65 -7.84
C ILE A 246 7.48 -12.99 -7.57
N ASP A 247 7.68 -13.90 -8.51
CA ASP A 247 7.13 -15.24 -8.61
C ASP A 247 8.20 -16.21 -9.17
N ASP A 248 7.84 -17.49 -9.37
CA ASP A 248 8.78 -18.48 -9.88
C ASP A 248 9.40 -18.10 -11.25
N ALA A 249 8.62 -17.47 -12.13
CA ALA A 249 9.04 -17.12 -13.48
C ALA A 249 10.00 -15.93 -13.50
N SER A 250 9.65 -14.85 -12.80
CA SER A 250 10.51 -13.67 -12.65
C SER A 250 11.77 -14.02 -11.87
N LEU A 251 11.67 -14.80 -10.80
CA LEU A 251 12.86 -15.26 -10.06
C LEU A 251 13.80 -16.05 -10.96
N ALA A 252 13.31 -16.86 -11.91
CA ALA A 252 14.19 -17.60 -12.81
C ALA A 252 15.12 -16.72 -13.66
N VAL A 253 14.74 -15.46 -13.93
CA VAL A 253 15.48 -14.54 -14.81
C VAL A 253 16.03 -13.30 -14.13
N LEU A 254 15.49 -12.92 -12.96
CA LEU A 254 15.84 -11.70 -12.25
C LEU A 254 17.27 -11.75 -11.71
N ARG A 255 18.07 -10.75 -12.09
CA ARG A 255 19.48 -10.59 -11.68
C ARG A 255 19.71 -9.46 -10.67
N ALA A 256 18.66 -8.72 -10.34
CA ALA A 256 18.74 -7.57 -9.46
C ALA A 256 19.24 -7.97 -8.05
N GLN A 257 20.09 -7.12 -7.49
CA GLN A 257 20.60 -7.25 -6.13
C GLN A 257 19.70 -6.55 -5.11
N VAL A 258 18.82 -5.66 -5.58
CA VAL A 258 17.87 -4.91 -4.77
C VAL A 258 16.50 -4.95 -5.42
N VAL A 259 15.46 -5.18 -4.61
CA VAL A 259 14.05 -5.06 -5.01
C VAL A 259 13.36 -4.07 -4.09
N ALA A 260 12.95 -2.92 -4.63
CA ALA A 260 12.24 -1.88 -3.88
C ALA A 260 11.38 -1.02 -4.81
N GLY A 261 10.10 -0.86 -4.49
CA GLY A 261 9.16 -0.09 -5.31
C GLY A 261 7.86 0.23 -4.58
N SER A 262 6.90 0.79 -5.30
CA SER A 262 5.61 1.20 -4.72
C SER A 262 4.46 0.21 -4.95
N ALA A 263 4.66 -0.83 -5.76
CA ALA A 263 3.62 -1.84 -6.01
C ALA A 263 3.17 -2.51 -4.70
N ASN A 264 1.91 -2.93 -4.64
CA ASN A 264 1.37 -3.68 -3.50
C ASN A 264 1.46 -5.18 -3.77
N ASN A 265 1.74 -5.98 -2.74
CA ASN A 265 1.90 -7.44 -2.82
C ASN A 265 3.01 -7.84 -3.81
N VAL A 266 4.19 -7.22 -3.72
CA VAL A 266 5.30 -7.45 -4.69
C VAL A 266 5.68 -8.93 -4.78
N LEU A 267 5.76 -9.61 -3.63
CA LEU A 267 5.93 -11.06 -3.57
C LEU A 267 4.60 -11.74 -3.89
N ALA A 268 4.59 -12.69 -4.83
CA ALA A 268 3.42 -13.52 -5.09
C ALA A 268 3.11 -14.46 -3.91
N GLU A 269 4.14 -14.89 -3.18
CA GLU A 269 4.06 -15.76 -2.01
C GLU A 269 5.25 -15.45 -1.09
N ASP A 270 5.10 -15.66 0.23
CA ASP A 270 6.15 -15.41 1.23
C ASP A 270 7.46 -16.19 0.87
N ARG A 271 7.36 -17.42 0.31
CA ARG A 271 8.51 -18.23 -0.15
C ARG A 271 9.38 -17.56 -1.23
N HIS A 272 8.80 -16.64 -2.00
CA HIS A 272 9.56 -15.89 -3.00
C HIS A 272 10.47 -14.85 -2.35
N GLY A 273 10.10 -14.35 -1.16
CA GLY A 273 10.97 -13.53 -0.31
C GLY A 273 12.17 -14.34 0.21
N ASP A 274 11.92 -15.56 0.70
CA ASP A 274 12.98 -16.49 1.12
C ASP A 274 14.00 -16.73 -0.01
N GLU A 275 13.49 -16.98 -1.21
CA GLU A 275 14.32 -17.27 -2.37
C GLU A 275 15.13 -16.05 -2.85
N LEU A 276 14.56 -14.84 -2.82
CA LEU A 276 15.29 -13.60 -3.10
C LEU A 276 16.49 -13.44 -2.16
N GLU A 277 16.24 -13.59 -0.86
CA GLU A 277 17.27 -13.43 0.17
C GLU A 277 18.32 -14.53 0.11
N ARG A 278 17.92 -15.77 -0.19
CA ARG A 278 18.85 -16.90 -0.42
C ARG A 278 19.81 -16.63 -1.58
N ARG A 279 19.38 -15.86 -2.58
CA ARG A 279 20.22 -15.40 -3.71
C ARG A 279 21.05 -14.16 -3.37
N GLY A 280 20.93 -13.63 -2.16
CA GLY A 280 21.65 -12.46 -1.67
C GLY A 280 21.06 -11.12 -2.13
N ALA A 281 19.81 -11.11 -2.64
CA ALA A 281 19.11 -9.88 -2.96
C ALA A 281 18.53 -9.24 -1.70
N VAL A 282 18.53 -7.91 -1.65
CA VAL A 282 17.91 -7.13 -0.57
C VAL A 282 16.53 -6.67 -1.02
N TYR A 283 15.50 -7.02 -0.26
CA TYR A 283 14.11 -6.67 -0.54
C TYR A 283 13.57 -5.70 0.51
N ALA A 284 13.00 -4.58 0.06
CA ALA A 284 12.20 -3.71 0.93
C ALA A 284 10.75 -4.19 0.98
N PRO A 285 10.23 -4.60 2.15
CA PRO A 285 8.83 -4.98 2.29
C PRO A 285 7.89 -3.88 1.80
N ASP A 286 7.03 -4.26 0.86
CA ASP A 286 6.23 -3.34 0.06
C ASP A 286 5.31 -2.42 0.87
N PHE A 287 4.64 -2.94 1.89
CA PHE A 287 3.73 -2.19 2.75
C PHE A 287 4.43 -1.13 3.61
N ILE A 288 5.76 -1.18 3.70
CA ILE A 288 6.60 -0.14 4.31
C ILE A 288 7.09 0.81 3.22
N ALA A 289 7.62 0.26 2.12
CA ALA A 289 8.18 1.03 1.02
C ALA A 289 7.14 1.99 0.39
N ASN A 290 5.90 1.53 0.23
CA ASN A 290 4.82 2.29 -0.39
C ASN A 290 3.94 3.07 0.61
N ALA A 291 4.35 3.16 1.87
CA ALA A 291 3.56 3.83 2.92
C ALA A 291 3.51 5.37 2.80
N GLY A 292 4.24 5.96 1.85
CA GLY A 292 4.36 7.41 1.72
C GLY A 292 3.03 8.13 1.56
N GLY A 293 2.13 7.62 0.70
CA GLY A 293 0.80 8.19 0.52
C GLY A 293 -0.08 8.05 1.76
N ALA A 294 0.01 6.91 2.46
CA ALA A 294 -0.71 6.71 3.71
C ALA A 294 -0.26 7.70 4.80
N ILE A 295 1.06 7.96 4.90
CA ILE A 295 1.62 8.96 5.81
C ILE A 295 1.14 10.38 5.45
N TYR A 296 1.06 10.68 4.15
CA TYR A 296 0.58 11.96 3.64
C TYR A 296 -0.89 12.19 4.01
N ASP A 297 -1.77 11.24 3.71
CA ASP A 297 -3.20 11.31 4.05
C ASP A 297 -3.47 11.27 5.55
N ALA A 298 -2.64 10.57 6.33
CA ALA A 298 -2.86 10.49 7.77
C ALA A 298 -2.56 11.82 8.49
N ASP A 299 -1.78 12.71 7.87
CA ASP A 299 -1.25 13.90 8.53
C ASP A 299 -2.31 14.97 8.83
N GLN A 300 -3.35 15.09 8.00
CA GLN A 300 -4.51 15.96 8.27
C GLN A 300 -5.19 15.66 9.61
N PHE A 301 -5.12 14.41 10.08
CA PHE A 301 -5.74 13.99 11.33
C PHE A 301 -4.85 14.23 12.56
N ARG A 302 -3.64 14.76 12.36
CA ARG A 302 -2.74 15.08 13.46
C ARG A 302 -3.11 16.43 14.07
N LYS A 303 -2.70 16.62 15.33
CA LYS A 303 -2.83 17.92 16.00
C LYS A 303 -2.15 19.00 15.16
N GLY A 304 -2.87 20.09 14.90
CA GLY A 304 -2.43 21.20 14.05
C GLY A 304 -2.80 21.07 12.57
N GLY A 305 -3.58 20.06 12.18
CA GLY A 305 -4.00 19.85 10.79
C GLY A 305 -2.83 19.48 9.88
N PHE A 306 -3.09 19.39 8.58
CA PHE A 306 -2.09 19.00 7.58
C PHE A 306 -0.87 19.93 7.58
N ASN A 307 0.33 19.35 7.50
CA ASN A 307 1.59 20.09 7.45
C ASN A 307 2.59 19.40 6.52
N ALA A 308 2.77 19.97 5.33
CA ALA A 308 3.65 19.41 4.29
C ALA A 308 5.10 19.15 4.77
N ALA A 309 5.66 20.02 5.60
CA ALA A 309 7.03 19.84 6.12
C ALA A 309 7.12 18.64 7.08
N ARG A 310 6.10 18.40 7.90
CA ARG A 310 6.00 17.24 8.78
C ARG A 310 5.80 15.96 7.98
N VAL A 311 4.95 16.00 6.95
CA VAL A 311 4.76 14.88 6.02
C VAL A 311 6.08 14.50 5.36
N ALA A 312 6.77 15.46 4.74
CA ALA A 312 8.06 15.21 4.08
C ALA A 312 9.05 14.50 5.01
N ARG A 313 9.22 14.98 6.25
CA ARG A 313 10.07 14.33 7.26
C ARG A 313 9.59 12.92 7.63
N ASN A 314 8.29 12.70 7.77
CA ASN A 314 7.75 11.39 8.14
C ASN A 314 7.83 10.37 7.00
N VAL A 315 7.71 10.82 5.75
CA VAL A 315 7.95 10.01 4.55
C VAL A 315 9.42 9.65 4.46
N ASP A 316 10.34 10.59 4.73
CA ASP A 316 11.78 10.32 4.70
C ASP A 316 12.21 9.23 5.69
N ARG A 317 11.53 9.15 6.84
CA ARG A 317 11.73 8.09 7.86
C ARG A 317 11.36 6.68 7.38
N ILE A 318 10.80 6.50 6.18
CA ILE A 318 10.69 5.17 5.57
C ILE A 318 12.08 4.54 5.43
N TYR A 319 13.12 5.34 5.17
CA TYR A 319 14.51 4.89 5.17
C TYR A 319 14.88 4.19 6.49
N ASP A 320 14.67 4.88 7.62
CA ASP A 320 15.00 4.35 8.95
C ASP A 320 14.17 3.11 9.31
N ARG A 321 12.89 3.09 8.93
CA ARG A 321 11.99 1.95 9.15
C ARG A 321 12.48 0.70 8.41
N VAL A 322 12.92 0.86 7.16
CA VAL A 322 13.47 -0.26 6.37
C VAL A 322 14.81 -0.74 6.96
N LEU A 323 15.68 0.17 7.42
CA LEU A 323 16.90 -0.24 8.14
C LEU A 323 16.58 -1.00 9.44
N ALA A 324 15.53 -0.62 10.17
CA ALA A 324 15.10 -1.34 11.36
C ALA A 324 14.61 -2.77 11.03
N VAL A 325 13.95 -2.96 9.88
CA VAL A 325 13.58 -4.30 9.38
C VAL A 325 14.83 -5.15 9.17
N PHE A 326 15.85 -4.61 8.52
CA PHE A 326 17.09 -5.36 8.28
C PHE A 326 17.78 -5.73 9.60
N ALA A 327 17.87 -4.80 10.55
CA ALA A 327 18.43 -5.08 11.86
C ALA A 327 17.64 -6.17 12.62
N ARG A 328 16.30 -6.16 12.51
CA ARG A 328 15.46 -7.20 13.11
C ARG A 328 15.66 -8.56 12.44
N ALA A 329 15.70 -8.58 11.11
CA ALA A 329 15.96 -9.79 10.32
C ALA A 329 17.30 -10.44 10.71
N ASP A 330 18.37 -9.63 10.77
CA ASP A 330 19.70 -10.08 11.16
C ASP A 330 19.73 -10.64 12.59
N THR A 331 19.04 -9.98 13.54
CA THR A 331 19.00 -10.39 14.95
C THR A 331 18.18 -11.66 15.16
N ALA A 332 17.07 -11.82 14.42
CA ALA A 332 16.14 -12.94 14.60
C ALA A 332 16.49 -14.14 13.72
N GLY A 333 17.29 -13.97 12.68
CA GLY A 333 17.55 -14.99 11.67
C GLY A 333 16.30 -15.32 10.84
N ILE A 334 15.51 -14.30 10.50
CA ILE A 334 14.26 -14.46 9.72
C ILE A 334 14.28 -13.55 8.47
N PRO A 335 13.47 -13.88 7.44
CA PRO A 335 13.36 -13.06 6.24
C PRO A 335 12.84 -11.63 6.49
N TYR A 336 13.15 -10.70 5.58
CA TYR A 336 12.74 -9.29 5.68
C TYR A 336 11.23 -9.10 5.77
N TYR A 337 10.45 -9.88 5.00
CA TYR A 337 8.98 -9.79 5.05
C TYR A 337 8.43 -10.21 6.43
N ALA A 338 9.04 -11.21 7.06
CA ALA A 338 8.68 -11.68 8.39
C ALA A 338 9.12 -10.68 9.48
N ALA A 339 10.35 -10.15 9.38
CA ALA A 339 10.86 -9.13 10.29
C ALA A 339 10.02 -7.85 10.29
N ALA A 340 9.55 -7.41 9.12
CA ALA A 340 8.63 -6.29 9.00
C ALA A 340 7.29 -6.55 9.69
N ARG A 341 6.75 -7.77 9.55
CA ARG A 341 5.51 -8.20 10.22
C ARG A 341 5.67 -8.22 11.74
N GLU A 342 6.79 -8.75 12.25
CA GLU A 342 7.09 -8.75 13.67
C GLU A 342 7.24 -7.34 14.26
N LEU A 343 7.94 -6.43 13.59
CA LEU A 343 8.08 -5.04 14.05
C LEU A 343 6.71 -4.33 14.12
N ALA A 344 5.88 -4.56 13.11
CA ALA A 344 4.53 -4.01 13.08
C ALA A 344 3.65 -4.59 14.22
N GLU A 345 3.75 -5.89 14.51
CA GLU A 345 3.05 -6.54 15.63
C GLU A 345 3.56 -6.04 16.99
N ALA A 346 4.87 -5.94 17.17
CA ALA A 346 5.47 -5.42 18.41
C ALA A 346 5.01 -3.98 18.72
N ARG A 347 4.82 -3.15 17.67
CA ARG A 347 4.24 -1.81 17.84
C ARG A 347 2.75 -1.85 18.21
N LEU A 348 1.97 -2.75 17.62
CA LEU A 348 0.56 -2.96 17.99
C LEU A 348 0.43 -3.39 19.46
N ASP A 349 1.30 -4.31 19.90
CA ASP A 349 1.39 -4.83 21.27
C ASP A 349 1.75 -3.76 22.29
N SER A 350 2.82 -3.02 22.04
CA SER A 350 3.26 -1.95 22.95
C SER A 350 2.22 -0.85 23.13
N LEU A 351 1.54 -0.43 22.05
CA LEU A 351 0.56 0.66 22.13
C LEU A 351 -0.82 0.22 22.64
N ALA A 352 -1.20 -1.05 22.44
CA ALA A 352 -2.41 -1.58 23.07
C ALA A 352 -2.29 -1.62 24.59
N ALA A 353 -1.09 -1.87 25.14
CA ALA A 353 -0.85 -1.84 26.58
C ALA A 353 -1.12 -0.46 27.19
N VAL A 354 -0.75 0.63 26.49
CA VAL A 354 -0.99 2.01 26.94
C VAL A 354 -2.49 2.33 27.03
N ARG A 355 -3.31 1.82 26.10
CA ARG A 355 -4.75 2.10 26.05
C ARG A 355 -5.58 1.33 27.09
N ARG A 356 -5.09 0.21 27.60
CA ARG A 356 -5.76 -0.55 28.67
C ARG A 356 -5.70 0.16 30.03
N SER A 357 -4.81 1.14 30.19
CA SER A 357 -4.52 1.82 31.46
C SER A 357 -5.43 3.01 31.81
N CYS A 358 -6.52 3.26 31.06
CA CYS A 358 -7.53 4.25 31.45
C CYS A 358 -8.81 3.54 31.91
N PRO A 359 -9.26 3.72 33.17
CA PRO A 359 -10.54 3.21 33.66
C PRO A 359 -11.75 3.89 33.01
#